data_AF-A0A2V6PR15-F1
#
_entry.id   AF-A0A2V6PR15-F1
#
_cell.length_a   1.000
_cell.length_b   1.000
_cell.length_c   1.000
_cell.angle_alpha   90.00
_cell.angle_beta   90.00
_cell.angle_gamma   90.00
#
_symmetry.space_group_name_H-M   'P 1'
#
loop_
_entity.id
_entity.type
_entity.pdbx_description
1 polymer ?
#
loop_
_entity_poly.entity_id
_entity_poly.type
_entity_poly.pdbx_seq_one_letter_code
_entity_poly.pdbx_strand_id
1 'polypeptide(L)'
;MPEPVSEERQKAFFEKARKGVLAWLAKRDGASATLSEMHAHSSERYLITHPGFSRRMESFVAESLVDDDDGTMTATLTDAGREFIAR
;
A
#
# COMPACT_ATOMS: atom_id res chain seq x y z
N MET A 1 -27.86 -9.07 11.09
CA MET A 1 -26.94 -7.92 10.99
C MET A 1 -25.53 -8.45 11.21
N PRO A 2 -24.59 -8.31 10.27
CA PRO A 2 -23.21 -8.71 10.53
C PRO A 2 -22.66 -7.86 11.69
N GLU A 3 -22.04 -8.49 12.66
CA GLU A 3 -21.40 -7.80 13.79
C GLU A 3 -20.34 -6.82 13.24
N PRO A 4 -20.24 -5.59 13.78
CA PRO A 4 -19.17 -4.69 13.39
C PRO A 4 -17.83 -5.36 13.65
N VAL A 5 -17.00 -5.44 12.62
CA VAL A 5 -15.63 -5.98 12.73
C VAL A 5 -14.89 -5.15 13.78
N SER A 6 -14.35 -5.78 14.82
CA SER A 6 -13.63 -5.06 15.89
C SER A 6 -12.51 -4.19 15.31
N GLU A 7 -12.26 -3.04 15.93
CA GLU A 7 -11.23 -2.09 15.48
C GLU A 7 -9.85 -2.74 15.33
N GLU A 8 -9.53 -3.69 16.21
CA GLU A 8 -8.30 -4.49 16.13
C GLU A 8 -8.21 -5.32 14.84
N ARG A 9 -9.32 -5.92 14.39
CA ARG A 9 -9.37 -6.69 13.14
C ARG A 9 -9.23 -5.78 11.93
N GLN A 10 -9.81 -4.58 11.96
CA GLN A 10 -9.66 -3.59 10.90
C GLN A 10 -8.21 -3.10 10.81
N LYS A 11 -7.56 -2.82 11.95
CA LYS A 11 -6.16 -2.43 12.03
C LYS A 11 -5.24 -3.55 11.52
N ALA A 12 -5.45 -4.78 11.98
CA ALA A 12 -4.66 -5.93 11.54
C ALA A 12 -4.80 -6.18 10.02
N PHE A 13 -6.02 -6.02 9.48
CA PHE A 13 -6.24 -6.10 8.04
C PHE A 13 -5.52 -4.99 7.28
N PHE A 14 -5.57 -3.74 7.79
CA PHE A 14 -4.90 -2.61 7.18
C PHE A 14 -3.38 -2.82 7.11
N GLU A 15 -2.75 -3.23 8.21
CA GLU A 15 -1.30 -3.52 8.25
C GLU A 15 -0.93 -4.68 7.31
N LYS A 16 -1.75 -5.73 7.27
CA LYS A 16 -1.55 -6.84 6.33
C LYS A 16 -1.62 -6.36 4.87
N ALA A 17 -2.59 -5.51 4.54
CA ALA A 17 -2.74 -4.96 3.20
C ALA A 17 -1.58 -4.02 2.84
N ARG A 18 -1.09 -3.19 3.79
CA ARG A 18 0.10 -2.34 3.60
C ARG A 18 1.31 -3.17 3.19
N LYS A 19 1.66 -4.17 4.01
CA LYS A 19 2.79 -5.06 3.75
C LYS A 19 2.62 -5.80 2.42
N GLY A 20 1.41 -6.25 2.13
CA GLY A 20 1.10 -6.97 0.89
C GLY A 20 1.24 -6.12 -0.38
N VAL A 21 0.83 -4.85 -0.36
CA VAL A 21 0.99 -3.94 -1.49
C VAL A 21 2.46 -3.60 -1.72
N LEU A 22 3.23 -3.31 -0.66
CA LEU A 22 4.67 -3.04 -0.78
C LEU A 22 5.44 -4.29 -1.25
N ALA A 23 5.07 -5.48 -0.78
CA ALA A 23 5.65 -6.74 -1.25
C ALA A 23 5.30 -7.06 -2.70
N TRP A 24 4.13 -6.61 -3.19
CA TRP A 24 3.79 -6.67 -4.61
C TRP A 24 4.63 -5.69 -5.41
N LEU A 25 4.77 -4.44 -4.94
CA LEU A 25 5.60 -3.41 -5.57
C LEU A 25 7.08 -3.86 -5.68
N ALA A 26 7.61 -4.50 -4.65
CA ALA A 26 8.99 -5.03 -4.62
C ALA A 26 9.30 -6.05 -5.73
N LYS A 27 8.27 -6.70 -6.29
CA LYS A 27 8.40 -7.71 -7.36
C LYS A 27 8.24 -7.13 -8.75
N ARG A 28 7.92 -5.84 -8.86
CA ARG A 28 7.82 -5.11 -10.12
C ARG A 28 9.22 -4.78 -10.63
N ASP A 29 9.33 -4.59 -11.93
CA ASP A 29 10.56 -4.05 -12.52
C ASP A 29 10.84 -2.66 -11.93
N GLY A 30 12.10 -2.38 -11.58
CA GLY A 30 12.47 -1.15 -10.86
C GLY A 30 11.89 -0.98 -9.46
N ALA A 31 11.17 -1.98 -8.92
CA ALA A 31 10.37 -1.87 -7.70
C ALA A 31 9.45 -0.64 -7.69
N SER A 32 8.89 -0.32 -8.87
CA SER A 32 8.03 0.83 -9.08
C SER A 32 6.73 0.44 -9.80
N ALA A 33 5.71 1.27 -9.61
CA ALA A 33 4.42 1.14 -10.29
C ALA A 33 3.70 2.49 -10.30
N THR A 34 2.82 2.67 -11.27
CA THR A 34 1.94 3.85 -11.28
C THR A 34 0.92 3.77 -10.14
N LEU A 35 0.47 4.92 -9.64
CA LEU A 35 -0.59 4.98 -8.62
C LEU A 35 -1.88 4.28 -9.07
N SER A 36 -2.16 4.31 -10.38
CA SER A 36 -3.29 3.59 -10.97
C SER A 36 -3.14 2.07 -10.84
N GLU A 37 -1.96 1.51 -11.15
CA GLU A 37 -1.69 0.08 -10.99
C GLU A 37 -1.73 -0.35 -9.52
N MET A 38 -1.17 0.46 -8.62
CA MET A 38 -1.23 0.20 -7.18
C MET A 38 -2.66 0.23 -6.64
N HIS A 39 -3.49 1.16 -7.13
CA HIS A 39 -4.91 1.24 -6.79
C HIS A 39 -5.68 0.03 -7.29
N ALA A 40 -5.47 -0.37 -8.56
CA ALA A 40 -6.09 -1.54 -9.14
C ALA A 40 -5.75 -2.81 -8.34
N HIS A 41 -4.46 -3.04 -8.06
CA HIS A 41 -4.03 -4.16 -7.22
C HIS A 41 -4.64 -4.12 -5.83
N SER A 42 -4.69 -2.93 -5.21
CA SER A 42 -5.29 -2.75 -3.88
C SER A 42 -6.78 -3.07 -3.86
N SER A 43 -7.51 -2.61 -4.86
CA SER A 43 -8.95 -2.85 -5.02
C SER A 43 -9.24 -4.33 -5.25
N GLU A 44 -8.55 -4.98 -6.19
CA GLU A 44 -8.77 -6.40 -6.52
C GLU A 44 -8.38 -7.33 -5.38
N ARG A 45 -7.23 -7.08 -4.73
CA ARG A 45 -6.66 -8.04 -3.77
C ARG A 45 -7.20 -7.87 -2.35
N TYR A 46 -7.56 -6.65 -1.97
CA TYR A 46 -7.91 -6.30 -0.59
C TYR A 46 -9.23 -5.51 -0.48
N LEU A 47 -9.97 -5.33 -1.58
CA LEU A 47 -11.28 -4.67 -1.62
C LEU A 47 -11.25 -3.24 -1.07
N ILE A 48 -10.18 -2.50 -1.37
CA ILE A 48 -9.99 -1.14 -0.89
C ILE A 48 -10.51 -0.16 -1.92
N THR A 49 -11.33 0.78 -1.44
CA THR A 49 -11.85 1.89 -2.22
C THR A 49 -10.79 2.97 -2.43
N HIS A 50 -11.02 3.86 -3.40
CA HIS A 50 -10.11 4.97 -3.69
C HIS A 50 -9.72 5.80 -2.45
N PRO A 51 -10.65 6.22 -1.56
CA PRO A 51 -10.26 6.92 -0.33
C PRO A 51 -9.37 6.09 0.61
N GLY A 52 -9.60 4.78 0.70
CA GLY A 52 -8.77 3.88 1.50
C GLY A 52 -7.38 3.68 0.92
N PHE A 53 -7.25 3.75 -0.41
CA PHE A 53 -5.97 3.73 -1.10
C PHE A 53 -5.20 5.03 -0.90
N SER A 54 -5.83 6.20 -1.03
CA SER A 54 -5.19 7.50 -0.79
C SER A 54 -4.63 7.59 0.63
N ARG A 55 -5.42 7.22 1.64
CA ARG A 55 -4.96 7.16 3.03
C ARG A 55 -3.76 6.24 3.23
N ARG A 56 -3.67 5.15 2.44
CA ARG A 56 -2.50 4.27 2.49
C ARG A 56 -1.28 4.92 1.84
N MET A 57 -1.43 5.52 0.66
CA MET A 57 -0.32 6.22 0.02
C MET A 57 0.23 7.31 0.93
N GLU A 58 -0.63 8.08 1.58
CA GLU A 58 -0.23 9.04 2.63
C GLU A 58 0.61 8.38 3.73
N SER A 59 0.21 7.18 4.22
CA SER A 59 1.00 6.45 5.22
C SER A 59 2.36 5.96 4.69
N PHE A 60 2.44 5.60 3.41
CA PHE A 60 3.68 5.14 2.81
C PHE A 60 4.67 6.28 2.64
N VAL A 61 4.20 7.44 2.18
CA VAL A 61 5.02 8.65 2.04
C VAL A 61 5.44 9.18 3.41
N ALA A 62 4.52 9.25 4.37
CA ALA A 62 4.79 9.73 5.73
C ALA A 62 5.85 8.88 6.46
N GLU A 63 5.89 7.58 6.19
CA GLU A 63 6.88 6.64 6.75
C GLU A 63 8.08 6.41 5.82
N SER A 64 8.18 7.16 4.72
CA SER A 64 9.26 7.06 3.72
C SER A 64 9.43 5.65 3.14
N LEU A 65 8.35 4.87 3.05
CA LEU A 65 8.34 3.51 2.50
C LEU A 65 8.33 3.50 0.97
N VAL A 66 7.86 4.58 0.37
CA VAL A 66 7.89 4.82 -1.07
C VAL A 66 8.35 6.26 -1.34
N ASP A 67 9.01 6.45 -2.46
CA ASP A 67 9.23 7.76 -3.08
C ASP A 67 8.13 7.96 -4.13
N ASP A 68 7.36 9.03 -4.02
CA ASP A 68 6.24 9.36 -4.90
C ASP A 68 6.66 10.49 -5.85
N ASP A 69 6.60 10.20 -7.15
CA ASP A 69 6.87 11.17 -8.21
C ASP A 69 5.53 11.67 -8.77
N ASP A 70 5.14 12.88 -8.32
CA ASP A 70 3.92 13.58 -8.76
C ASP A 70 3.89 13.87 -10.28
N GLY A 71 5.06 13.93 -10.94
CA GLY A 71 5.15 14.22 -12.37
C GLY A 71 4.77 13.02 -13.25
N THR A 72 5.10 11.82 -12.78
CA THR A 72 4.87 10.55 -13.48
C THR A 72 3.77 9.71 -12.82
N MET A 73 3.24 10.14 -11.67
CA MET A 73 2.29 9.40 -10.85
C MET A 73 2.81 7.99 -10.54
N THR A 74 4.10 7.89 -10.20
CA THR A 74 4.79 6.62 -9.94
C THR A 74 5.29 6.61 -8.51
N ALA A 75 5.05 5.49 -7.82
CA ALA A 75 5.66 5.24 -6.53
C ALA A 75 6.77 4.19 -6.69
N THR A 76 7.93 4.47 -6.09
CA THR A 76 9.09 3.59 -6.07
C THR A 76 9.39 3.14 -4.66
N LEU A 77 9.60 1.84 -4.46
CA LEU A 77 9.90 1.28 -3.15
C LEU A 77 11.28 1.74 -2.66
N THR A 78 11.34 2.30 -1.44
CA THR A 78 12.59 2.69 -0.79
C THR A 78 13.22 1.52 -0.02
N ASP A 79 14.45 1.71 0.46
CA ASP A 79 15.09 0.74 1.36
C ASP A 79 14.31 0.56 2.68
N ALA A 80 13.76 1.64 3.23
CA ALA A 80 12.89 1.56 4.41
C ALA A 80 11.62 0.72 4.12
N GLY A 81 11.05 0.87 2.91
CA GLY A 81 9.96 0.01 2.43
C GLY A 81 10.35 -1.47 2.37
N ARG A 82 11.56 -1.77 1.88
CA ARG A 82 12.09 -3.15 1.83
C ARG A 82 12.27 -3.74 3.23
N GLU A 83 12.83 -2.96 4.16
CA GLU A 83 12.97 -3.39 5.56
C GLU A 83 11.61 -3.62 6.22
N PHE A 84 10.63 -2.75 5.98
CA PHE A 84 9.27 -2.90 6.50
C PHE A 84 8.64 -4.23 6.04
N ILE A 85 8.88 -4.64 4.79
CA ILE A 85 8.40 -5.93 4.28
C ILE A 85 9.13 -7.12 4.96
N ALA A 86 10.38 -6.96 5.35
CA ALA A 86 11.17 -8.04 5.94
C ALA A 86 10.85 -8.35 7.42
N ARG A 87 10.30 -7.36 8.15
CA ARG A 87 9.90 -7.48 9.57
C ARG A 87 8.60 -8.25 9.75
#